data_AF-A0A938F5W7-F1
#
_entry.id   AF-A0A938F5W7-F1
#
_cell.length_a   1.000
_cell.length_b   1.000
_cell.length_c   1.000
_cell.angle_alpha   90.00
_cell.angle_beta   90.00
_cell.angle_gamma   90.00
#
_symmetry.space_group_name_H-M   'P 1'
#
loop_
_entity.id
_entity.type
_entity.pdbx_description
1 polymer ?
#
loop_
_entity_poly.entity_id
_entity_poly.type
_entity_poly.pdbx_seq_one_letter_code
_entity_poly.pdbx_strand_id
1 'polypeptide(L)'
;MAVLTVSVGIGAFTAHLVGSAHAAREQWASEVPVLLAARTIDAGEEIDTDAVTSVSLPRALAAEDALSALPSGARLAVNVAPRTMITDGLLAKDVAVVPEGWRTVAIPDDVVAPPLSVGQGVDVVANGLSLAEGAVVASLDPLTVAVDPAAAAVVAAASRAGDVSLVAGG
;
A
#
# COMPACT_ATOMS: atom_id res chain seq x y z
N MET A 1 19.84 50.84 -0.60
CA MET A 1 18.82 49.83 -0.96
C MET A 1 19.40 48.65 -1.73
N ALA A 2 20.16 48.83 -2.81
CA ALA A 2 20.69 47.71 -3.62
C ALA A 2 21.64 46.73 -2.88
N VAL A 3 22.48 47.21 -1.95
CA VAL A 3 23.46 46.37 -1.24
C VAL A 3 22.80 45.37 -0.29
N LEU A 4 21.71 45.77 0.39
CA LEU A 4 20.96 44.90 1.30
C LEU A 4 20.30 43.73 0.57
N THR A 5 19.75 43.99 -0.62
CA THR A 5 19.07 42.96 -1.44
C THR A 5 20.04 41.90 -1.94
N VAL A 6 21.26 42.30 -2.34
CA VAL A 6 22.31 41.37 -2.80
C VAL A 6 22.80 40.49 -1.65
N SER A 7 23.00 41.04 -0.45
CA SER A 7 23.44 40.25 0.72
C SER A 7 22.39 39.24 1.19
N VAL A 8 21.10 39.61 1.19
CA VAL A 8 20.01 38.68 1.53
C VAL A 8 19.89 37.56 0.48
N GLY A 9 20.02 37.89 -0.80
CA GLY A 9 20.00 36.89 -1.88
C GLY A 9 21.13 35.86 -1.78
N ILE A 10 22.36 36.31 -1.49
CA ILE A 10 23.51 35.43 -1.29
C ILE A 10 23.35 34.55 -0.04
N GLY A 11 22.82 35.10 1.05
CA GLY A 11 22.54 34.36 2.28
C GLY A 11 21.48 33.26 2.09
N ALA A 12 20.39 33.56 1.39
CA ALA A 12 19.36 32.57 1.08
C ALA A 12 19.89 31.46 0.15
N PHE A 13 20.69 31.82 -0.86
CA PHE A 13 21.26 30.87 -1.81
C PHE A 13 22.28 29.91 -1.15
N THR A 14 23.15 30.43 -0.29
CA THR A 14 24.11 29.61 0.46
C THR A 14 23.45 28.72 1.50
N ALA A 15 22.42 29.21 2.22
CA ALA A 15 21.61 28.38 3.10
C ALA A 15 20.92 27.23 2.36
N HIS A 16 20.42 27.50 1.14
CA HIS A 16 19.81 26.47 0.30
C HIS A 16 20.82 25.41 -0.18
N LEU A 17 22.03 25.82 -0.54
CA LEU A 17 23.13 24.91 -0.91
C LEU A 17 23.63 24.06 0.25
N VAL A 18 23.73 24.63 1.45
CA VAL A 18 24.14 23.90 2.66
C VAL A 18 23.04 22.92 3.06
N GLY A 19 21.77 23.34 3.01
CA GLY A 19 20.62 22.47 3.26
C GLY A 19 20.55 21.29 2.28
N SER A 20 20.76 21.53 0.98
CA SER A 20 20.77 20.47 -0.03
C SER A 20 21.97 19.53 0.10
N ALA A 21 23.15 20.05 0.47
CA ALA A 21 24.33 19.24 0.74
C ALA A 21 24.15 18.37 2.00
N HIS A 22 23.51 18.89 3.06
CA HIS A 22 23.17 18.11 4.24
C HIS A 22 22.12 17.04 3.95
N ALA A 23 21.04 17.38 3.24
CA ALA A 23 20.01 16.42 2.85
C ALA A 23 20.55 15.31 1.95
N ALA A 24 21.39 15.66 0.97
CA ALA A 24 22.10 14.67 0.15
C ALA A 24 22.98 13.78 1.02
N ARG A 25 23.81 14.38 1.90
CA ARG A 25 24.70 13.62 2.79
C ARG A 25 23.91 12.68 3.71
N GLU A 26 22.77 13.11 4.24
CA GLU A 26 21.90 12.28 5.06
C GLU A 26 21.33 11.10 4.26
N GLN A 27 20.89 11.30 3.02
CA GLN A 27 20.40 10.21 2.16
C GLN A 27 21.48 9.16 1.82
N TRP A 28 22.73 9.58 1.70
CA TRP A 28 23.88 8.68 1.51
C TRP A 28 24.36 8.03 2.81
N ALA A 29 24.14 8.66 3.96
CA ALA A 29 24.54 8.16 5.27
C ALA A 29 23.47 7.30 5.95
N SER A 30 22.20 7.47 5.60
CA SER A 30 21.09 6.67 6.12
C SER A 30 20.92 5.41 5.30
N GLU A 31 21.02 4.25 5.94
CA GLU A 31 20.72 2.97 5.34
C GLU A 31 19.26 2.59 5.58
N VAL A 32 18.63 2.00 4.57
CA VAL A 32 17.28 1.45 4.66
C VAL A 32 17.31 -0.01 4.21
N PRO A 33 16.58 -0.91 4.91
CA PRO A 33 16.44 -2.29 4.48
C PRO A 33 15.55 -2.35 3.24
N VAL A 34 16.03 -3.02 2.20
CA VAL A 34 15.27 -3.33 0.99
C VAL A 34 15.30 -4.83 0.72
N LEU A 35 14.24 -5.33 0.10
CA LEU A 35 14.17 -6.72 -0.36
C LEU A 35 14.67 -6.82 -1.80
N LEU A 36 15.57 -7.76 -2.04
CA LEU A 36 16.03 -8.15 -3.38
C LEU A 36 15.57 -9.58 -3.68
N ALA A 37 15.22 -9.85 -4.92
CA ALA A 37 14.96 -11.22 -5.38
C ALA A 37 16.24 -12.08 -5.23
N ALA A 38 16.18 -13.18 -4.47
CA ALA A 38 17.30 -14.11 -4.32
C ALA A 38 17.46 -15.02 -5.56
N ARG A 39 16.34 -15.28 -6.24
CA ARG A 39 16.23 -16.11 -7.45
C ARG A 39 15.26 -15.45 -8.44
N THR A 40 15.05 -16.09 -9.59
CA THR A 40 13.93 -15.73 -10.46
C THR A 40 12.63 -16.06 -9.75
N ILE A 41 11.69 -15.13 -9.79
CA ILE A 41 10.34 -15.30 -9.26
C ILE A 41 9.38 -15.06 -10.43
N ASP A 42 8.53 -16.04 -10.71
CA ASP A 42 7.59 -15.95 -11.82
C ASP A 42 6.33 -15.16 -11.43
N ALA A 43 5.67 -14.57 -12.42
CA ALA A 43 4.41 -13.87 -12.23
C ALA A 43 3.35 -14.83 -11.65
N GLY A 44 2.63 -14.37 -10.62
CA GLY A 44 1.63 -15.15 -9.89
C GLY A 44 2.21 -16.12 -8.86
N GLU A 45 3.52 -16.29 -8.80
CA GLU A 45 4.18 -17.06 -7.74
C GLU A 45 4.06 -16.31 -6.41
N GLU A 46 3.68 -17.04 -5.35
CA GLU A 46 3.69 -16.52 -3.98
C GLU A 46 5.13 -16.40 -3.49
N ILE A 47 5.48 -15.24 -2.96
CA ILE A 47 6.84 -14.92 -2.51
C ILE A 47 6.99 -15.40 -1.06
N ASP A 48 7.78 -16.45 -0.86
CA ASP A 48 8.21 -16.88 0.46
C ASP A 48 9.57 -16.23 0.82
N THR A 49 9.93 -16.31 2.10
CA THR A 49 11.14 -15.77 2.71
C THR A 49 12.44 -16.29 2.10
N ASP A 50 12.43 -17.42 1.41
CA ASP A 50 13.58 -17.98 0.69
C ASP A 50 13.77 -17.35 -0.71
N ALA A 51 12.71 -16.77 -1.28
CA ALA A 51 12.72 -16.15 -2.60
C ALA A 51 13.34 -14.75 -2.57
N VAL A 52 13.50 -14.15 -1.40
CA VAL A 52 14.04 -12.79 -1.21
C VAL A 52 15.23 -12.77 -0.25
N THR A 53 16.03 -11.71 -0.35
CA THR A 53 17.11 -11.39 0.59
C THR A 53 17.01 -9.93 0.97
N SER A 54 17.07 -9.66 2.28
CA SER A 54 17.14 -8.30 2.79
C SER A 54 18.57 -7.77 2.68
N VAL A 55 18.73 -6.59 2.08
CA VAL A 55 20.00 -5.88 1.97
C VAL A 55 19.80 -4.46 2.46
N SER A 56 20.76 -3.95 3.24
CA SER A 56 20.79 -2.54 3.62
C SER A 56 21.44 -1.73 2.51
N LEU A 57 20.72 -0.75 1.97
CA LEU A 57 21.24 0.19 0.97
C LEU A 57 21.13 1.62 1.48
N PRO A 58 22.03 2.53 1.08
CA PRO A 58 21.82 3.95 1.26
C PRO A 58 20.46 4.35 0.70
N ARG A 59 19.71 5.19 1.43
CA ARG A 59 18.39 5.67 1.01
C ARG A 59 18.43 6.33 -0.37
N ALA A 60 19.55 6.95 -0.75
CA ALA A 60 19.78 7.49 -2.09
C ALA A 60 19.71 6.46 -3.24
N LEU A 61 19.89 5.16 -2.95
CA LEU A 61 19.86 4.06 -3.93
C LEU A 61 18.60 3.19 -3.83
N ALA A 62 17.84 3.32 -2.74
CA ALA A 62 16.58 2.60 -2.57
C ALA A 62 15.47 3.29 -3.39
N ALA A 63 14.64 2.50 -4.07
CA ALA A 63 13.40 3.03 -4.63
C ALA A 63 12.49 3.53 -3.50
N GLU A 64 11.70 4.57 -3.74
CA GLU A 64 10.82 5.16 -2.71
C GLU A 64 9.76 4.15 -2.23
N ASP A 65 9.34 3.24 -3.10
CA ASP A 65 8.37 2.17 -2.87
C ASP A 65 9.02 0.79 -2.64
N ALA A 66 10.32 0.76 -2.31
CA ALA A 66 11.03 -0.47 -2.00
C ALA A 66 10.47 -1.13 -0.73
N LEU A 67 10.16 -2.41 -0.81
CA LEU A 67 9.66 -3.16 0.34
C LEU A 67 10.80 -3.49 1.32
N SER A 68 10.55 -3.25 2.60
CA SER A 68 11.43 -3.65 3.70
C SER A 68 11.07 -5.01 4.29
N ALA A 69 9.81 -5.44 4.12
CA ALA A 69 9.27 -6.73 4.52
C ALA A 69 8.19 -7.18 3.51
N LEU A 70 8.02 -8.49 3.34
CA LEU A 70 6.98 -9.04 2.47
C LEU A 70 5.63 -9.03 3.17
N PRO A 71 4.56 -8.54 2.51
CA PRO A 71 3.20 -8.83 2.92
C PRO A 71 2.94 -10.34 2.90
N SER A 72 2.12 -10.85 3.82
CA SER A 72 1.73 -12.26 3.85
C SER A 72 0.99 -12.64 2.57
N GLY A 73 1.44 -13.69 1.89
CA GLY A 73 0.81 -14.17 0.66
C GLY A 73 1.05 -13.27 -0.57
N ALA A 74 2.03 -12.38 -0.52
CA ALA A 74 2.37 -11.52 -1.64
C ALA A 74 2.72 -12.34 -2.88
N ARG A 75 2.18 -11.95 -4.04
CA ARG A 75 2.55 -12.51 -5.35
C ARG A 75 3.11 -11.41 -6.24
N LEU A 76 3.89 -11.75 -7.26
CA LEU A 76 4.35 -10.77 -8.25
C LEU A 76 3.40 -10.68 -9.44
N ALA A 77 3.15 -9.47 -9.93
CA ALA A 77 2.37 -9.24 -11.15
C ALA A 77 3.17 -9.57 -12.43
N VAL A 78 4.49 -9.57 -12.32
CA VAL A 78 5.43 -9.76 -13.44
C VAL A 78 6.58 -10.67 -13.02
N ASN A 79 7.23 -11.28 -14.01
CA ASN A 79 8.44 -12.05 -13.76
C ASN A 79 9.57 -11.13 -13.30
N VAL A 80 10.28 -11.52 -12.26
CA VAL A 80 11.38 -10.75 -11.67
C VAL A 80 12.66 -11.58 -11.67
N ALA A 81 13.73 -10.98 -12.19
CA ALA A 81 15.05 -11.62 -12.24
C ALA A 81 15.77 -11.53 -10.88
N PRO A 82 16.77 -12.40 -10.61
CA PRO A 82 17.57 -12.32 -9.39
C PRO A 82 18.24 -10.94 -9.22
N ARG A 83 18.41 -10.52 -7.97
CA ARG A 83 19.02 -9.26 -7.53
C ARG A 83 18.24 -8.00 -7.93
N THR A 84 16.99 -8.17 -8.36
CA THR A 84 16.07 -7.05 -8.61
C THR A 84 15.44 -6.62 -7.28
N MET A 85 15.34 -5.31 -7.07
CA MET A 85 14.66 -4.75 -5.90
C MET A 85 13.16 -4.99 -5.99
N ILE A 86 12.56 -5.54 -4.93
CA ILE A 86 11.12 -5.75 -4.84
C ILE A 86 10.49 -4.44 -4.39
N THR A 87 9.61 -3.90 -5.21
CA THR A 87 8.83 -2.71 -4.91
C THR A 87 7.34 -3.04 -4.87
N ASP A 88 6.56 -2.20 -4.21
CA ASP A 88 5.11 -2.39 -4.07
C ASP A 88 4.41 -2.50 -5.45
N GLY A 89 4.86 -1.71 -6.43
CA GLY A 89 4.32 -1.74 -7.80
C GLY A 89 4.55 -3.07 -8.56
N LEU A 90 5.42 -3.95 -8.08
CA LEU A 90 5.63 -5.28 -8.66
C LEU A 90 4.68 -6.33 -8.07
N LEU A 91 4.00 -6.04 -6.96
CA LEU A 91 3.07 -6.97 -6.34
C LEU A 91 1.79 -7.10 -7.17
N ALA A 92 1.32 -8.33 -7.33
CA ALA A 92 0.00 -8.59 -7.86
C ALA A 92 -1.03 -8.10 -6.84
N LYS A 93 -1.97 -7.29 -7.32
CA LYS A 93 -3.13 -6.90 -6.53
C LYS A 93 -4.16 -8.02 -6.66
N ASP A 94 -4.36 -8.77 -5.58
CA ASP A 94 -5.40 -9.79 -5.54
C ASP A 94 -6.77 -9.10 -5.61
N VAL A 95 -7.53 -9.42 -6.67
CA VAL A 95 -8.89 -8.93 -6.88
C VAL A 95 -9.83 -10.13 -7.01
N ALA A 96 -10.89 -10.15 -6.21
CA ALA A 96 -11.88 -11.22 -6.28
C ALA A 96 -12.76 -11.07 -7.53
N VAL A 97 -13.26 -12.20 -8.02
CA VAL A 97 -14.34 -12.18 -9.02
C VAL A 97 -15.60 -11.66 -8.34
N VAL A 98 -16.04 -10.47 -8.73
CA VAL A 98 -17.27 -9.85 -8.23
C VAL A 98 -18.47 -10.52 -8.92
N PRO A 99 -19.50 -10.99 -8.18
CA PRO A 99 -20.70 -11.55 -8.78
C PRO A 99 -21.38 -10.56 -9.74
N GLU A 100 -22.03 -11.09 -10.79
CA GLU A 100 -22.71 -10.24 -11.75
C GLU A 100 -23.81 -9.40 -11.08
N GLY A 101 -23.84 -8.10 -11.38
CA GLY A 101 -24.81 -7.16 -10.83
C GLY A 101 -24.45 -6.55 -9.47
N TRP A 102 -23.43 -7.08 -8.78
CA TRP A 102 -22.95 -6.52 -7.52
C TRP A 102 -22.20 -5.20 -7.72
N ARG A 103 -22.05 -4.44 -6.63
CA ARG A 103 -21.34 -3.15 -6.62
C ARG A 103 -20.17 -3.22 -5.65
N THR A 104 -19.02 -2.71 -6.08
CA THR A 104 -17.86 -2.57 -5.21
C THR A 104 -17.92 -1.25 -4.46
N VAL A 105 -17.70 -1.31 -3.15
CA VAL A 105 -17.66 -0.15 -2.27
C VAL A 105 -16.30 -0.11 -1.59
N ALA A 106 -15.64 1.04 -1.67
CA ALA A 106 -14.39 1.28 -0.94
C ALA A 106 -14.68 1.39 0.55
N ILE A 107 -13.84 0.76 1.36
CA ILE A 107 -13.87 0.84 2.82
C ILE A 107 -12.66 1.68 3.26
N PRO A 108 -12.79 2.57 4.26
CA PRO A 108 -11.68 3.36 4.75
C PRO A 108 -10.56 2.48 5.31
N ASP A 109 -9.30 2.90 5.16
CA ASP A 109 -8.14 2.13 5.61
C ASP A 109 -8.02 2.07 7.15
N ASP A 110 -8.71 2.95 7.88
CA ASP A 110 -8.74 3.01 9.33
C ASP A 110 -9.83 2.12 9.96
N VAL A 111 -10.55 1.34 9.16
CA VAL A 111 -11.57 0.40 9.65
C VAL A 111 -10.93 -0.72 10.48
N VAL A 112 -11.49 -0.98 11.65
CA VAL A 112 -11.14 -2.17 12.44
C VAL A 112 -11.80 -3.38 11.79
N ALA A 113 -11.00 -4.18 11.09
CA ALA A 113 -11.40 -5.43 10.47
C ALA A 113 -10.59 -6.62 11.05
N PRO A 114 -11.19 -7.82 11.16
CA PRO A 114 -10.44 -9.05 11.41
C PRO A 114 -9.46 -9.34 10.26
N PRO A 115 -8.56 -10.34 10.37
CA PRO A 115 -7.79 -10.80 9.22
C PRO A 115 -8.72 -11.22 8.08
N LEU A 116 -8.59 -10.56 6.93
CA LEU A 116 -9.43 -10.79 5.74
C LEU A 116 -8.60 -11.38 4.61
N SER A 117 -9.24 -12.21 3.80
CA SER A 117 -8.72 -12.72 2.53
C SER A 117 -9.57 -12.23 1.36
N VAL A 118 -8.96 -12.00 0.20
CA VAL A 118 -9.70 -11.69 -1.03
C VAL A 118 -10.63 -12.86 -1.37
N GLY A 119 -11.89 -12.54 -1.70
CA GLY A 119 -12.95 -13.53 -1.93
C GLY A 119 -13.65 -14.03 -0.67
N GLN A 120 -13.24 -13.60 0.52
CA GLN A 120 -13.89 -13.97 1.78
C GLN A 120 -15.26 -13.29 1.92
N GLY A 121 -16.23 -14.03 2.44
CA GLY A 121 -17.54 -13.50 2.85
C GLY A 121 -17.45 -12.70 4.15
N VAL A 122 -18.03 -11.52 4.17
CA VAL A 122 -18.08 -10.61 5.32
C VAL A 122 -19.44 -9.95 5.42
N ASP A 123 -19.83 -9.58 6.63
CA ASP A 123 -20.98 -8.71 6.86
C ASP A 123 -20.48 -7.29 7.11
N VAL A 124 -21.15 -6.32 6.48
CA VAL A 124 -20.87 -4.91 6.64
C VAL A 124 -21.82 -4.37 7.70
N VAL A 125 -21.28 -3.90 8.82
CA VAL A 125 -22.05 -3.39 9.96
C VAL A 125 -21.74 -1.92 10.15
N ALA A 126 -22.75 -1.12 10.45
CA ALA A 126 -22.56 0.26 10.92
C ALA A 126 -23.52 0.56 12.06
N ASN A 127 -23.04 1.27 13.09
CA ASN A 127 -23.86 1.64 14.25
C ASN A 127 -24.61 0.44 14.89
N GLY A 128 -23.98 -0.74 14.89
CA GLY A 128 -24.55 -1.98 15.44
C GLY A 128 -25.63 -2.65 14.57
N LEU A 129 -25.86 -2.17 13.35
CA LEU A 129 -26.81 -2.74 12.40
C LEU A 129 -26.09 -3.34 11.18
N SER A 130 -26.49 -4.54 10.77
CA SER A 130 -26.03 -5.13 9.51
C SER A 130 -26.60 -4.34 8.33
N LEU A 131 -25.72 -3.71 7.55
CA LEU A 131 -26.06 -2.97 6.34
C LEU A 131 -26.04 -3.86 5.10
N ALA A 132 -25.16 -4.85 5.08
CA ALA A 132 -25.07 -5.85 4.02
C ALA A 132 -24.58 -7.17 4.61
N GLU A 133 -25.34 -8.24 4.39
CA GLU A 133 -24.96 -9.61 4.77
C GLU A 133 -24.34 -10.32 3.57
N GLY A 134 -23.31 -11.13 3.81
CA GLY A 134 -22.66 -11.93 2.77
C GLY A 134 -21.96 -11.11 1.69
N ALA A 135 -21.52 -9.89 2.00
CA ALA A 135 -20.63 -9.13 1.15
C ALA A 135 -19.33 -9.91 0.92
N VAL A 136 -18.61 -9.62 -0.17
CA VAL A 136 -17.36 -10.33 -0.50
C VAL A 136 -16.21 -9.34 -0.53
N VAL A 137 -15.09 -9.66 0.12
CA VAL A 137 -13.87 -8.84 0.04
C VAL A 137 -13.35 -8.88 -1.40
N ALA A 138 -13.43 -7.76 -2.10
CA ALA A 138 -13.07 -7.65 -3.50
C ALA A 138 -11.59 -7.30 -3.71
N SER A 139 -10.98 -6.52 -2.83
CA SER A 139 -9.56 -6.19 -2.82
C SER A 139 -9.15 -5.80 -1.40
N LEU A 140 -7.88 -5.99 -1.04
CA LEU A 140 -7.31 -5.56 0.24
C LEU A 140 -6.48 -4.28 0.14
N ASP A 141 -6.06 -3.87 -1.07
CA ASP A 141 -5.26 -2.67 -1.29
C ASP A 141 -5.65 -1.93 -2.59
N PRO A 142 -6.59 -0.96 -2.51
CA PRO A 142 -7.32 -0.52 -1.31
C PRO A 142 -8.39 -1.54 -0.88
N LEU A 143 -8.80 -1.51 0.39
CA LEU A 143 -9.86 -2.38 0.90
C LEU A 143 -11.19 -2.04 0.22
N THR A 144 -11.74 -3.01 -0.52
CA THR A 144 -13.05 -2.88 -1.15
C THR A 144 -13.89 -4.13 -0.90
N VAL A 145 -15.19 -3.94 -0.75
CA VAL A 145 -16.16 -5.03 -0.59
C VAL A 145 -17.18 -4.97 -1.71
N ALA A 146 -17.48 -6.11 -2.31
CA ALA A 146 -18.58 -6.30 -3.22
C ALA A 146 -19.86 -6.57 -2.41
N VAL A 147 -20.90 -5.81 -2.71
CA VAL A 147 -22.21 -5.90 -2.03
C VAL A 147 -23.33 -6.02 -3.04
N ASP A 148 -24.48 -6.53 -2.59
CA ASP A 148 -25.72 -6.50 -3.36
C ASP A 148 -26.09 -5.05 -3.76
N PRO A 149 -26.58 -4.82 -4.99
CA PRO A 149 -26.94 -3.49 -5.45
C PRO A 149 -27.96 -2.77 -4.55
N ALA A 150 -28.82 -3.48 -3.83
CA ALA A 150 -29.78 -2.87 -2.90
C ALA A 150 -29.10 -2.22 -1.68
N ALA A 151 -27.97 -2.77 -1.23
CA ALA A 151 -27.23 -2.29 -0.06
C ALA A 151 -26.13 -1.26 -0.43
N ALA A 152 -25.71 -1.23 -1.70
CA ALA A 152 -24.55 -0.45 -2.17
C ALA A 152 -24.56 1.03 -1.75
N ALA A 153 -25.71 1.71 -1.91
CA ALA A 153 -25.81 3.14 -1.58
C ALA A 153 -25.69 3.40 -0.07
N VAL A 154 -26.26 2.52 0.76
CA VAL A 154 -26.23 2.65 2.22
C VAL A 154 -24.83 2.33 2.75
N VAL A 155 -24.21 1.27 2.24
CA VAL A 155 -22.84 0.89 2.60
C VAL A 155 -21.83 1.96 2.19
N ALA A 156 -21.97 2.55 0.99
CA ALA A 156 -21.11 3.64 0.55
C ALA A 156 -21.27 4.90 1.40
N ALA A 157 -22.50 5.23 1.80
CA ALA A 157 -22.75 6.36 2.69
C ALA A 157 -22.13 6.16 4.08
N ALA A 158 -22.29 4.96 4.65
CA ALA A 158 -21.70 4.62 5.94
C ALA A 158 -20.16 4.60 5.89
N SER A 159 -19.59 4.01 4.83
CA SER A 159 -18.15 3.98 4.60
C SER A 159 -17.57 5.39 4.57
N ARG A 160 -18.21 6.29 3.83
CA ARG A 160 -17.80 7.70 3.77
C ARG A 160 -17.90 8.43 5.11
N ALA A 161 -18.82 8.01 5.99
CA ALA A 161 -18.96 8.55 7.32
C ALA A 161 -17.89 8.01 8.31
N GLY A 162 -17.21 6.92 7.98
CA GLY A 162 -16.25 6.25 8.87
C GLY A 162 -16.90 5.33 9.92
N ASP A 163 -18.21 5.09 9.84
CA ASP A 163 -18.98 4.34 10.84
C ASP A 163 -19.09 2.83 10.53
N VAL A 164 -18.29 2.32 9.60
CA VAL A 164 -18.37 0.92 9.14
C VAL A 164 -17.45 0.03 9.96
N SER A 165 -17.82 -1.23 10.14
CA SER A 165 -16.97 -2.32 10.59
C SER A 165 -17.29 -3.57 9.77
N LEU A 166 -16.30 -4.45 9.62
CA LEU A 166 -16.44 -5.71 8.89
C LEU A 166 -16.44 -6.87 9.87
N VAL A 167 -17.44 -7.73 9.75
CA VAL A 167 -17.54 -8.98 10.53
C VAL A 167 -17.26 -10.14 9.58
N ALA A 168 -16.24 -10.92 9.89
CA ALA A 168 -15.92 -12.13 9.13
C ALA A 168 -16.70 -13.33 9.70
N GLY A 169 -17.47 -14.00 8.84
CA GLY A 169 -18.04 -15.32 9.13
C GLY A 169 -17.02 -16.42 8.79
N GLY A 170 -16.88 -17.41 9.69
CA GLY A 170 -16.04 -18.60 9.49
C GLY A 170 -16.77 -19.75 8.83
#